data_AF-A0A5C7AQW2-F1
#
_entry.id   AF-A0A5C7AQW2-F1
#
_cell.length_a   1.000
_cell.length_b   1.000
_cell.length_c   1.000
_cell.angle_alpha   90.00
_cell.angle_beta   90.00
_cell.angle_gamma   90.00
#
_symmetry.space_group_name_H-M   'P 1'
#
loop_
_entity.id
_entity.type
_entity.pdbx_description
1 polymer ?
#
loop_
_entity_poly.entity_id
_entity_poly.type
_entity_poly.pdbx_seq_one_letter_code
_entity_poly.pdbx_strand_id
1 'polypeptide(L)'
;MPLQILRWYALVSFGVFLGVQGLKHLSINSPKWVFNHLNDFLLIPLVATFALHVVWFLKKDPCIRLNAFTIFSLVLLFSVVFEWYLPNQSYRYTADSYDLLAYSLGGVVFFLLQKVD
;
A
#
# COMPACT_ATOMS: atom_id res chain seq x y z
N MET A 1 -11.52 12.34 -15.45
CA MET A 1 -11.23 12.33 -14.00
C MET A 1 -9.72 12.31 -13.86
N PRO A 2 -9.11 13.15 -13.02
CA PRO A 2 -7.67 13.10 -12.84
C PRO A 2 -7.26 11.75 -12.23
N LEU A 3 -6.13 11.20 -12.71
CA LEU A 3 -5.50 9.94 -12.29
C LEU A 3 -6.32 8.65 -12.55
N GLN A 4 -6.62 8.37 -13.82
CA GLN A 4 -7.28 7.11 -14.21
C GLN A 4 -6.33 5.90 -14.06
N ILE A 5 -5.04 6.07 -14.34
CA ILE A 5 -4.04 4.99 -14.28
C ILE A 5 -3.86 4.53 -12.83
N LEU A 6 -3.76 5.46 -11.89
CA LEU A 6 -3.66 5.15 -10.47
C LEU A 6 -4.85 4.32 -9.96
N ARG A 7 -6.07 4.66 -10.42
CA ARG A 7 -7.28 3.93 -10.03
C ARG A 7 -7.28 2.51 -10.57
N TRP A 8 -6.85 2.31 -11.82
CA TRP A 8 -6.67 0.97 -12.39
C TRP A 8 -5.61 0.17 -11.65
N TYR A 9 -4.49 0.80 -11.30
CA TYR A 9 -3.44 0.16 -10.50
C TYR A 9 -3.96 -0.30 -9.13
N ALA A 10 -4.73 0.54 -8.44
CA ALA A 10 -5.34 0.19 -7.15
C ALA A 10 -6.37 -0.95 -7.29
N LEU A 11 -7.20 -0.92 -8.34
CA LEU A 11 -8.18 -1.99 -8.59
C LEU A 11 -7.50 -3.32 -8.94
N VAL A 12 -6.45 -3.30 -9.76
CA VAL A 12 -5.66 -4.49 -10.07
C VAL A 12 -4.97 -5.01 -8.82
N SER A 13 -4.35 -4.14 -8.03
CA SER A 13 -3.71 -4.50 -6.75
C SER A 13 -4.70 -5.14 -5.78
N PHE A 14 -5.92 -4.59 -5.69
CA PHE A 14 -6.99 -5.15 -4.88
C PHE A 14 -7.47 -6.51 -5.41
N GLY A 15 -7.57 -6.67 -6.73
CA GLY A 15 -7.89 -7.94 -7.37
C GLY A 15 -6.83 -9.02 -7.10
N VAL A 16 -5.54 -8.65 -7.16
CA VAL A 16 -4.43 -9.54 -6.79
C VAL A 16 -4.52 -9.92 -5.32
N PHE A 17 -4.76 -8.97 -4.42
CA PHE A 17 -4.96 -9.23 -2.99
C PHE A 17 -6.12 -10.23 -2.74
N LEU A 18 -7.27 -10.03 -3.38
CA LEU A 18 -8.41 -10.94 -3.24
C LEU A 18 -8.11 -12.33 -3.81
N GLY A 19 -7.42 -12.41 -4.94
CA GLY A 19 -6.99 -13.68 -5.52
C GLY A 19 -6.06 -14.45 -4.58
N VAL A 20 -5.08 -13.75 -4.00
CA VAL A 20 -4.17 -14.29 -3.00
C VAL A 20 -4.93 -14.78 -1.76
N GLN A 21 -5.85 -13.99 -1.21
CA GLN A 21 -6.65 -14.39 -0.06
C GLN A 21 -7.59 -15.59 -0.35
N GLY A 22 -8.16 -15.65 -1.56
CA GLY A 22 -8.95 -16.79 -2.02
C GLY A 22 -8.13 -18.07 -2.11
N LEU A 23 -6.93 -18.00 -2.69
CA LEU A 23 -5.98 -19.13 -2.76
C LEU A 23 -5.54 -19.61 -1.37
N LYS A 24 -5.34 -18.67 -0.43
CA LYS A 24 -5.03 -18.97 0.97
C LYS A 24 -6.18 -19.70 1.66
N HIS A 25 -7.42 -19.30 1.39
CA HIS A 25 -8.61 -19.96 1.95
C HIS A 25 -8.79 -21.38 1.39
N LEU A 26 -8.42 -21.60 0.12
CA LEU A 26 -8.43 -22.90 -0.56
C LEU A 26 -7.29 -23.84 -0.12
N SER A 27 -6.45 -23.44 0.86
CA SER A 27 -5.35 -24.25 1.41
C SER A 27 -4.34 -24.72 0.35
N ILE A 28 -4.24 -24.00 -0.77
CA ILE A 28 -3.27 -24.31 -1.82
C ILE A 28 -1.88 -23.93 -1.30
N ASN A 29 -0.96 -24.89 -1.34
CA ASN A 29 0.41 -24.78 -0.82
C ASN A 29 1.25 -23.85 -1.72
N SER A 30 0.95 -22.55 -1.69
CA SER A 30 1.66 -21.52 -2.45
C SER A 30 2.85 -20.98 -1.63
N PRO A 31 3.88 -20.44 -2.29
CA PRO A 31 5.10 -19.98 -1.63
C PRO A 31 4.79 -18.89 -0.59
N LYS A 32 5.12 -19.15 0.68
CA LYS A 32 4.87 -18.28 1.84
C LYS A 32 5.37 -16.84 1.65
N TRP A 33 6.42 -16.67 0.85
CA TRP A 33 7.02 -15.37 0.54
C TRP A 33 6.09 -14.44 -0.25
N VAL A 34 5.32 -15.00 -1.19
CA VAL A 34 4.33 -14.25 -1.98
C VAL A 34 3.14 -13.86 -1.12
N PHE A 35 2.73 -14.70 -0.16
CA PHE A 35 1.61 -14.40 0.71
C PHE A 35 1.89 -13.32 1.76
N ASN A 36 3.13 -13.25 2.25
CA ASN A 36 3.49 -12.30 3.29
C ASN A 36 3.85 -10.94 2.65
N HIS A 37 4.91 -10.84 1.86
CA HIS A 37 5.43 -9.53 1.45
C HIS A 37 4.70 -8.86 0.28
N LEU A 38 4.00 -9.63 -0.57
CA LEU A 38 3.30 -9.05 -1.72
C LEU A 38 2.12 -8.17 -1.28
N ASN A 39 1.46 -8.55 -0.19
CA ASN A 39 0.36 -7.76 0.36
C ASN A 39 0.88 -6.43 0.93
N ASP A 40 2.02 -6.45 1.61
CA ASP A 40 2.60 -5.25 2.24
C ASP A 40 3.10 -4.25 1.19
N PHE A 41 3.66 -4.74 0.08
CA PHE A 41 4.03 -3.89 -1.06
C PHE A 41 2.80 -3.22 -1.72
N LEU A 42 1.70 -3.97 -1.88
CA LEU A 42 0.47 -3.47 -2.52
C LEU A 42 -0.36 -2.56 -1.60
N LEU A 43 -0.16 -2.66 -0.27
CA LEU A 43 -0.91 -1.92 0.73
C LEU A 43 -0.69 -0.40 0.62
N ILE A 44 0.57 0.04 0.54
CA ILE A 44 0.91 1.48 0.51
C ILE A 44 0.29 2.22 -0.68
N PRO A 45 0.45 1.77 -1.95
CA PRO A 45 -0.17 2.47 -3.08
C PRO A 45 -1.70 2.45 -3.00
N LEU A 46 -2.30 1.39 -2.45
CA LEU A 46 -3.75 1.31 -2.22
C LEU A 46 -4.21 2.37 -1.18
N VAL A 47 -3.55 2.42 -0.03
CA VAL A 47 -3.86 3.37 1.05
C VAL A 47 -3.58 4.80 0.61
N ALA A 48 -2.48 5.06 -0.11
CA ALA A 48 -2.16 6.37 -0.64
C ALA A 48 -3.21 6.85 -1.65
N THR A 49 -3.70 5.96 -2.52
CA THR A 49 -4.79 6.27 -3.47
C THR A 49 -6.10 6.57 -2.73
N PHE A 50 -6.41 5.79 -1.69
CA PHE A 50 -7.57 6.04 -0.85
C PHE A 50 -7.46 7.39 -0.12
N ALA A 51 -6.31 7.69 0.48
CA ALA A 51 -6.04 8.96 1.15
C ALA A 51 -6.18 10.15 0.19
N LEU A 52 -5.66 10.03 -1.05
CA LEU A 52 -5.84 11.04 -2.08
C LEU A 52 -7.33 11.26 -2.40
N HIS A 53 -8.10 10.18 -2.53
CA HIS A 53 -9.54 10.25 -2.79
C HIS A 53 -10.31 10.92 -1.64
N VAL A 54 -9.93 10.62 -0.39
CA VAL A 54 -10.49 11.28 0.80
C VAL A 54 -10.15 12.78 0.78
N VAL A 55 -8.92 13.16 0.43
CA VAL A 55 -8.53 14.58 0.31
C VAL A 55 -9.34 15.29 -0.76
N TRP A 56 -9.53 14.68 -1.94
CA TRP A 56 -10.41 15.22 -2.98
C TRP A 56 -11.85 15.37 -2.53
N PHE A 57 -12.37 14.40 -1.78
CA PHE A 57 -13.72 14.46 -1.24
C PHE A 57 -13.87 15.61 -0.23
N LEU A 58 -12.88 15.78 0.67
CA LEU A 58 -12.91 16.81 1.70
C LEU A 58 -12.74 18.22 1.13
N LYS A 59 -11.79 18.39 0.20
CA LYS A 59 -11.45 19.69 -0.41
C LYS A 59 -12.32 20.02 -1.63
N LYS A 60 -13.04 19.04 -2.18
CA LYS A 60 -13.79 19.12 -3.45
C LYS A 60 -12.95 19.54 -4.66
N ASP A 61 -11.63 19.49 -4.53
CA ASP A 61 -10.66 19.88 -5.57
C ASP A 61 -9.91 18.65 -6.07
N PRO A 62 -10.22 18.15 -7.29
CA PRO A 62 -9.59 16.96 -7.85
C PRO A 62 -8.20 17.24 -8.43
N CYS A 63 -7.77 18.50 -8.47
CA CYS A 63 -6.42 18.91 -8.91
C CYS A 63 -5.36 18.77 -7.81
N ILE A 64 -5.77 18.48 -6.57
CA ILE A 64 -4.83 18.31 -5.46
C ILE A 64 -4.02 17.04 -5.71
N ARG A 65 -2.70 17.16 -5.63
CA ARG A 65 -1.77 16.05 -5.72
C ARG A 65 -1.04 15.91 -4.39
N LEU A 66 -0.73 14.67 -3.96
CA LEU A 66 0.01 14.48 -2.72
C LEU A 66 1.46 14.90 -2.92
N ASN A 67 1.98 15.68 -1.98
CA ASN A 67 3.39 16.05 -1.99
C ASN A 67 4.23 14.82 -1.61
N ALA A 68 5.48 14.77 -2.10
CA ALA A 68 6.43 13.72 -1.74
C ALA A 68 6.59 13.60 -0.23
N PHE A 69 6.52 14.73 0.49
CA PHE A 69 6.53 14.76 1.95
C PHE A 69 5.38 13.97 2.56
N THR A 70 4.15 14.12 2.05
CA THR A 70 2.98 13.41 2.57
C THR A 70 3.07 11.90 2.34
N ILE A 71 3.60 11.49 1.18
CA ILE A 71 3.84 10.08 0.87
C ILE A 71 4.91 9.51 1.80
N PHE A 72 6.00 10.26 2.02
CA PHE A 72 7.06 9.87 2.95
C PHE A 72 6.55 9.75 4.39
N SER A 73 5.74 10.70 4.85
CA SER A 73 5.09 10.62 6.17
C SER A 73 4.20 9.39 6.30
N LEU A 74 3.48 9.01 5.24
CA LEU A 74 2.65 7.80 5.21
C LEU A 74 3.51 6.53 5.33
N VAL A 75 4.58 6.42 4.54
CA VAL A 75 5.53 5.30 4.61
C VAL A 75 6.14 5.18 6.01
N LEU A 76 6.55 6.30 6.60
CA LEU A 76 7.15 6.34 7.94
C LEU A 76 6.11 5.92 9.00
N LEU A 77 4.88 6.43 8.91
CA LEU A 77 3.79 6.06 9.81
C LEU A 77 3.50 4.55 9.74
N PHE A 78 3.38 3.99 8.53
CA PHE A 78 3.14 2.56 8.34
C PHE A 78 4.31 1.73 8.84
N SER A 79 5.55 2.13 8.56
CA SER A 79 6.72 1.47 9.12
C SER A 79 6.68 1.46 10.64
N VAL A 80 6.45 2.60 11.30
CA VAL A 80 6.38 2.63 12.78
C VAL A 80 5.24 1.78 13.32
N VAL A 81 4.05 1.81 12.70
CA VAL A 81 2.91 1.02 13.19
C VAL A 81 3.12 -0.48 13.00
N PHE A 82 3.58 -0.91 11.82
CA PHE A 82 3.73 -2.33 11.49
C PHE A 82 5.02 -2.94 12.01
N GLU A 83 6.13 -2.21 12.01
CA GLU A 83 7.44 -2.71 12.49
C GLU A 83 7.69 -2.49 13.97
N TRP A 84 7.13 -1.42 14.57
CA TRP A 84 7.39 -1.12 15.98
C TRP A 84 6.20 -1.47 16.84
N TYR A 85 5.01 -0.98 16.49
CA TYR A 85 3.86 -1.09 17.39
C TYR A 85 3.25 -2.50 17.41
N LEU A 86 3.02 -3.09 16.25
CA LEU A 86 2.42 -4.43 16.09
C LEU A 86 3.23 -5.59 16.69
N PRO A 87 4.57 -5.71 16.51
CA PRO A 87 5.33 -6.81 17.10
C PRO A 87 5.39 -6.73 18.63
N ASN A 88 5.29 -5.54 19.20
CA ASN A 88 5.17 -5.36 20.66
C ASN A 88 3.82 -5.86 21.22
N GLN A 89 2.78 -5.94 20.38
CA GLN A 89 1.44 -6.39 20.77
C GLN A 89 1.19 -7.87 20.45
N SER A 90 1.85 -8.42 19.43
CA SER A 90 1.68 -9.82 19.04
C SER A 90 2.97 -10.42 18.52
N TYR A 91 3.41 -11.53 19.16
CA TYR A 91 4.58 -12.34 18.77
C TYR A 91 4.49 -12.91 17.34
N ARG A 92 3.36 -12.74 16.66
CA ARG A 92 3.13 -13.20 15.29
C ARG A 92 3.78 -12.31 14.23
N TYR A 93 4.06 -11.05 14.56
CA TYR A 93 4.72 -10.11 13.64
C TYR A 93 6.21 -10.06 13.97
N THR A 94 7.04 -10.34 12.99
CA THR A 94 8.50 -10.21 13.10
C THR A 94 8.85 -8.88 12.46
N ALA A 95 9.60 -8.02 13.16
CA ALA A 95 10.12 -6.81 12.54
C ALA A 95 11.05 -7.24 11.41
N ASP A 96 10.63 -7.02 10.17
CA ASP A 96 11.39 -7.39 8.99
C ASP A 96 11.72 -6.12 8.19
N SER A 97 13.02 -5.86 8.04
CA SER A 97 13.49 -4.71 7.25
C SER A 97 13.07 -4.79 5.78
N TYR A 98 12.67 -5.98 5.30
CA TYR A 98 12.07 -6.15 3.98
C TYR A 98 10.71 -5.45 3.84
N ASP A 99 9.94 -5.31 4.92
CA ASP A 99 8.63 -4.65 4.87
C ASP A 99 8.79 -3.12 4.80
N LEU A 100 9.82 -2.56 5.45
CA LEU A 100 10.22 -1.16 5.26
C LEU A 100 10.59 -0.85 3.79
N LEU A 101 11.31 -1.76 3.14
CA LEU A 101 11.64 -1.64 1.72
C LEU A 101 10.38 -1.75 0.85
N ALA A 102 9.49 -2.70 1.15
CA ALA A 102 8.22 -2.85 0.45
C ALA A 102 7.37 -1.58 0.56
N TYR A 103 7.29 -0.98 1.75
CA TYR A 103 6.55 0.27 1.94
C TYR A 103 7.17 1.44 1.17
N SER A 104 8.49 1.55 1.21
CA SER A 104 9.23 2.60 0.51
C SER A 104 9.04 2.48 -1.01
N LEU A 105 9.14 1.26 -1.56
CA LEU A 105 8.91 1.00 -2.97
C LEU A 105 7.45 1.29 -3.37
N GLY A 106 6.48 0.92 -2.54
CA GLY A 106 5.07 1.23 -2.77
C GLY A 106 4.79 2.74 -2.81
N GLY A 107 5.45 3.52 -1.95
CA GLY A 107 5.39 4.98 -1.96
C GLY A 107 6.03 5.60 -3.20
N VAL A 108 7.18 5.06 -3.65
CA VAL A 108 7.86 5.51 -4.88
C VAL A 108 6.99 5.21 -6.11
N VAL A 109 6.40 4.01 -6.19
CA VAL A 109 5.51 3.63 -7.29
C VAL A 109 4.30 4.56 -7.34
N PHE A 110 3.69 4.86 -6.20
CA PHE A 110 2.60 5.84 -6.12
C PHE A 110 3.04 7.23 -6.61
N PHE A 111 4.22 7.70 -6.18
CA PHE A 111 4.75 9.01 -6.60
C PHE A 111 5.01 9.07 -8.11
N LEU A 112 5.57 8.00 -8.68
CA LEU A 112 5.82 7.91 -10.13
C LEU A 112 4.51 7.87 -10.92
N LEU A 113 3.54 7.04 -10.50
CA LEU A 113 2.21 6.99 -11.12
C LEU A 113 1.52 8.35 -11.08
N GLN A 114 1.61 9.05 -9.95
CA GLN A 114 1.07 10.40 -9.80
C GLN A 114 1.79 11.44 -10.67
N LYS A 115 2.99 11.19 -11.19
CA LYS A 115 3.70 12.10 -12.09
C LYS A 115 3.46 11.78 -13.57
N VAL A 116 3.12 10.53 -13.88
CA VAL A 116 2.82 10.04 -15.23
C VAL A 116 1.40 10.46 -15.68
N ASP A 117 0.43 10.51 -14.76
CA ASP A 117 -0.91 11.09 -14.97
C ASP A 117 -0.90 12.64 -14.91
#